data_AF-A0AAV3R2U8-F1
#
_entry.id   AF-A0AAV3R2U8-F1
#
_cell.length_a   1.000
_cell.length_b   1.000
_cell.length_c   1.000
_cell.angle_alpha   90.00
_cell.angle_beta   90.00
_cell.angle_gamma   90.00
#
_symmetry.space_group_name_H-M   'P 1'
#
loop_
_entity.id
_entity.type
_entity.pdbx_description
1 polymer ?
#
loop_
_entity_poly.entity_id
_entity_poly.type
_entity_poly.pdbx_seq_one_letter_code
_entity_poly.pdbx_strand_id
1 'polypeptide(L)'
;MFISEIEELLELINMADFEKIVVPLFRCIGCCLNSSHFQLAERAHFLWNNDHILNLIMHNRHLVMPIIFSALEKNSKNHWNKAVLKLTQNVRKVFTEMDEELTLACQCRLEEETSHLNFTAERRKVTWERLETSASFQITPISISVTVEPATSILAC
;
A
#
# COMPACT_ATOMS: atom_id res chain seq x y z
N MET A 1 0.90 -0.19 -22.95
CA MET A 1 0.13 -1.21 -23.68
C MET A 1 -1.13 -1.56 -22.90
N PHE A 2 -1.09 -2.36 -21.83
CA PHE A 2 -2.30 -2.76 -21.09
C PHE A 2 -3.18 -1.64 -20.53
N ILE A 3 -2.62 -0.56 -19.97
CA ILE A 3 -3.47 0.56 -19.49
C ILE A 3 -4.26 1.20 -20.64
N SER A 4 -3.68 1.24 -21.85
CA SER A 4 -4.40 1.73 -23.03
C SER A 4 -5.54 0.80 -23.44
N GLU A 5 -5.29 -0.50 -23.44
CA GLU A 5 -6.35 -1.48 -23.74
C GLU A 5 -7.46 -1.45 -22.68
N ILE A 6 -7.11 -1.25 -21.40
CA ILE A 6 -8.09 -1.07 -20.34
C ILE A 6 -8.92 0.20 -20.56
N GLU A 7 -8.31 1.31 -20.98
CA GLU A 7 -9.06 2.53 -21.32
C GLU A 7 -10.04 2.27 -22.47
N GLU A 8 -9.59 1.63 -23.55
CA GLU A 8 -10.45 1.29 -24.70
C GLU A 8 -11.60 0.36 -24.31
N LEU A 9 -11.36 -0.62 -23.43
CA LEU A 9 -12.40 -1.51 -22.92
C LEU A 9 -13.39 -0.77 -22.01
N LEU A 10 -12.90 0.13 -21.16
CA LEU A 10 -13.76 0.95 -20.31
C LEU A 10 -14.60 1.93 -21.12
N GLU A 11 -14.12 2.41 -22.28
CA GLU A 11 -14.92 3.24 -23.20
C GLU A 11 -16.17 2.49 -23.72
N LEU A 12 -16.08 1.17 -23.87
CA LEU A 12 -17.13 0.33 -24.43
C LEU A 12 -17.98 -0.37 -23.37
N ILE A 13 -17.55 -0.39 -22.11
CA ILE A 13 -18.25 -1.10 -21.04
C ILE A 13 -19.52 -0.35 -20.64
N ASN A 14 -20.59 -1.11 -20.33
CA ASN A 14 -21.79 -0.56 -19.71
C ASN A 14 -21.65 -0.53 -18.18
N MET A 15 -22.53 0.24 -17.52
CA MET A 15 -22.49 0.41 -16.06
C MET A 15 -22.62 -0.92 -15.29
N ALA A 16 -23.54 -1.81 -15.71
CA ALA A 16 -23.83 -3.06 -15.01
C ALA A 16 -22.65 -4.05 -15.05
N ASP A 17 -21.90 -4.06 -16.15
CA ASP A 17 -20.69 -4.87 -16.27
C ASP A 17 -19.50 -4.23 -15.54
N PHE A 18 -19.42 -2.90 -15.54
CA PHE A 18 -18.41 -2.16 -14.78
C PHE A 18 -18.52 -2.41 -13.26
N GLU A 19 -19.73 -2.40 -12.71
CA GLU A 19 -19.99 -2.65 -11.28
C GLU A 19 -19.44 -4.02 -10.81
N LYS A 20 -19.38 -5.02 -11.69
CA LYS A 20 -18.85 -6.35 -11.38
C LYS A 20 -17.33 -6.35 -11.19
N ILE A 21 -16.62 -5.41 -11.81
CA ILE A 21 -15.15 -5.40 -11.88
C ILE A 21 -14.52 -4.19 -11.18
N VAL A 22 -15.31 -3.18 -10.80
CA VAL A 22 -14.81 -1.88 -10.32
C VAL A 22 -13.81 -2.01 -9.17
N VAL A 23 -14.08 -2.84 -8.16
CA VAL A 23 -13.19 -2.96 -6.99
C VAL A 23 -11.82 -3.57 -7.36
N PRO A 24 -11.72 -4.78 -7.97
CA PRO A 24 -10.43 -5.35 -8.33
C PRO A 24 -9.68 -4.50 -9.37
N LEU A 25 -10.41 -3.89 -10.31
CA LEU A 25 -9.82 -3.01 -11.32
C LEU A 25 -9.14 -1.78 -10.68
N PHE A 26 -9.86 -1.04 -9.84
CA PHE A 26 -9.31 0.18 -9.25
C PHE A 26 -8.26 -0.08 -8.17
N ARG A 27 -8.23 -1.27 -7.56
CA ARG A 27 -7.06 -1.71 -6.77
C ARG A 27 -5.81 -1.83 -7.64
N CYS A 28 -5.94 -2.45 -8.81
CA CYS A 28 -4.84 -2.58 -9.76
C CYS A 28 -4.37 -1.21 -10.28
N ILE A 29 -5.31 -0.34 -10.68
CA ILE A 29 -5.01 1.04 -11.08
C ILE A 29 -4.30 1.79 -9.95
N GLY A 30 -4.75 1.65 -8.70
CA GLY A 30 -4.10 2.24 -7.54
C GLY A 30 -2.64 1.79 -7.34
N CYS A 31 -2.32 0.53 -7.69
CA CYS A 31 -0.93 0.06 -7.75
C CYS A 31 -0.15 0.74 -8.88
N CYS A 32 -0.74 0.87 -10.07
CA CYS A 32 -0.11 1.54 -11.21
C CYS A 32 0.19 3.03 -10.93
N LEU A 33 -0.72 3.74 -10.25
CA LEU A 33 -0.50 5.13 -9.82
C LEU A 33 0.72 5.26 -8.92
N ASN A 34 1.00 4.28 -8.07
CA ASN A 34 2.13 4.28 -7.14
C ASN A 34 3.41 3.67 -7.71
N SER A 35 3.40 3.26 -8.98
CA SER A 35 4.59 2.72 -9.65
C SER A 35 5.72 3.75 -9.66
N SER A 36 6.96 3.32 -9.37
CA SER A 36 8.15 4.17 -9.51
C SER A 36 8.51 4.45 -10.97
N HIS A 37 7.99 3.65 -11.91
CA HIS A 37 8.19 3.84 -13.34
C HIS A 37 7.25 4.92 -13.87
N PHE A 38 7.79 6.13 -14.08
CA PHE A 38 6.96 7.32 -14.33
C PHE A 38 6.00 7.18 -15.52
N GLN A 39 6.39 6.53 -16.63
CA GLN A 39 5.51 6.38 -17.79
C GLN A 39 4.28 5.53 -17.47
N LEU A 40 4.40 4.56 -16.57
CA LEU A 40 3.26 3.73 -16.15
C LEU A 40 2.34 4.52 -15.23
N ALA A 41 2.91 5.24 -14.26
CA ALA A 41 2.14 6.08 -13.36
C ALA A 41 1.42 7.20 -14.12
N GLU A 42 2.10 7.89 -15.03
CA GLU A 42 1.53 8.93 -15.89
C GLU A 42 0.39 8.37 -16.75
N ARG A 43 0.62 7.25 -17.44
CA ARG A 43 -0.40 6.63 -18.28
C ARG A 43 -1.65 6.22 -17.50
N ALA A 44 -1.49 5.78 -16.26
CA ALA A 44 -2.60 5.50 -15.36
C ALA A 44 -3.36 6.78 -15.02
N HIS A 45 -2.68 7.88 -14.65
CA HIS A 45 -3.32 9.17 -14.33
C HIS A 45 -4.12 9.76 -15.49
N PHE A 46 -3.83 9.41 -16.75
CA PHE A 46 -4.61 9.88 -17.89
C PHE A 46 -6.00 9.24 -18.02
N LEU A 47 -6.31 8.16 -17.29
CA LEU A 47 -7.67 7.59 -17.27
C LEU A 47 -8.72 8.59 -16.78
N TRP A 48 -8.34 9.58 -15.97
CA TRP A 48 -9.23 10.63 -15.46
C TRP A 48 -9.51 11.75 -16.47
N ASN A 49 -8.88 11.75 -17.64
CA ASN A 49 -9.16 12.71 -18.70
C ASN A 49 -10.29 12.25 -19.63
N ASN A 50 -10.79 11.02 -19.42
CA ASN A 50 -11.81 10.41 -20.23
C ASN A 50 -13.18 10.59 -19.57
N ASP A 51 -14.09 11.31 -20.24
CA ASP A 51 -15.41 11.66 -19.70
C ASP A 51 -16.29 10.45 -19.42
N HIS A 52 -16.22 9.40 -20.25
CA HIS A 52 -17.00 8.18 -20.04
C HIS A 52 -16.49 7.43 -18.80
N ILE A 53 -15.18 7.28 -18.66
CA ILE A 53 -14.57 6.69 -17.45
C ILE A 53 -14.91 7.52 -16.21
N LEU A 54 -14.84 8.85 -16.29
CA LEU A 54 -15.26 9.73 -15.19
C LEU A 54 -16.72 9.51 -14.82
N ASN A 55 -17.60 9.35 -15.81
CA ASN A 55 -19.01 9.07 -15.57
C ASN A 55 -19.22 7.72 -14.87
N LEU A 56 -18.50 6.66 -15.27
CA LEU A 56 -18.52 5.36 -14.58
C LEU A 56 -18.05 5.49 -13.13
N ILE A 57 -16.97 6.25 -12.89
CA ILE A 57 -16.44 6.52 -11.54
C ILE A 57 -17.45 7.30 -10.71
N MET A 58 -18.08 8.34 -11.25
CA MET A 58 -19.03 9.19 -10.53
C MET A 58 -20.22 8.40 -9.95
N HIS A 59 -20.75 7.45 -10.73
CA HIS A 59 -21.84 6.56 -10.29
C HIS A 59 -21.38 5.53 -9.24
N ASN A 60 -20.08 5.21 -9.22
CA ASN A 60 -19.48 4.22 -8.32
C ASN A 60 -18.52 4.84 -7.30
N ARG A 61 -18.64 6.14 -7.04
CA ARG A 61 -17.62 6.93 -6.33
C ARG A 61 -17.36 6.46 -4.91
N HIS A 62 -18.38 5.96 -4.22
CA HIS A 62 -18.26 5.38 -2.87
C HIS A 62 -17.37 4.13 -2.83
N LEU A 63 -17.21 3.41 -3.95
CA LEU A 63 -16.31 2.27 -4.06
C LEU A 63 -14.91 2.70 -4.55
N VAL A 64 -14.86 3.58 -5.55
CA VAL A 64 -13.62 3.97 -6.23
C VAL A 64 -12.79 4.96 -5.40
N MET A 65 -13.40 6.03 -4.89
CA MET A 65 -12.68 7.13 -4.24
C MET A 65 -11.88 6.66 -3.02
N PRO A 66 -12.40 5.83 -2.09
CA PRO A 66 -11.60 5.32 -0.97
C PRO A 66 -10.30 4.62 -1.39
N ILE A 67 -10.36 3.82 -2.45
CA ILE A 67 -9.21 3.04 -2.96
C ILE A 67 -8.18 3.97 -3.58
N ILE A 68 -8.63 4.82 -4.50
CA ILE A 68 -7.75 5.68 -5.26
C ILE A 68 -7.23 6.83 -4.40
N PHE A 69 -8.03 7.41 -3.52
CA PHE A 69 -7.57 8.50 -2.64
C PHE A 69 -6.39 8.06 -1.77
N SER A 70 -6.44 6.84 -1.20
CA SER A 70 -5.29 6.23 -0.52
C SER A 70 -4.06 6.11 -1.42
N ALA A 71 -4.24 5.73 -2.68
CA ALA A 71 -3.16 5.65 -3.64
C ALA A 71 -2.57 7.04 -3.97
N LEU A 72 -3.42 8.06 -4.16
CA LEU A 72 -2.99 9.43 -4.45
C LEU A 72 -2.23 10.05 -3.27
N GLU A 73 -2.67 9.82 -2.03
CA GLU A 73 -1.96 10.29 -0.82
C GLU A 73 -0.57 9.65 -0.70
N LYS A 74 -0.46 8.35 -0.97
CA LYS A 74 0.85 7.67 -1.01
C LYS A 74 1.72 8.19 -2.12
N ASN A 75 1.19 8.39 -3.33
CA ASN A 75 1.94 8.92 -4.45
C ASN A 75 2.46 10.33 -4.13
N SER A 76 1.60 11.22 -3.61
CA SER A 76 1.94 12.61 -3.28
C SER A 76 3.12 12.74 -2.32
N LYS A 77 3.27 11.77 -1.41
CA LYS A 77 4.36 11.75 -0.41
C LYS A 77 5.65 11.13 -0.94
N ASN A 78 5.58 10.21 -1.90
CA ASN A 78 6.69 9.30 -2.19
C ASN A 78 7.16 9.30 -3.65
N HIS A 79 6.38 9.82 -4.60
CA HIS A 79 6.76 9.75 -6.01
C HIS A 79 7.85 10.77 -6.36
N TRP A 80 8.91 10.35 -7.05
CA TRP A 80 10.08 11.18 -7.34
C TRP A 80 9.87 12.15 -8.50
N ASN A 81 9.00 11.80 -9.46
CA ASN A 81 8.79 12.56 -10.68
C ASN A 81 7.77 13.70 -10.49
N LYS A 82 8.18 14.95 -10.79
CA LYS A 82 7.36 16.16 -10.64
C LYS A 82 6.11 16.19 -11.52
N ALA A 83 6.17 15.67 -12.75
CA ALA A 83 5.02 15.65 -13.65
C ALA A 83 3.94 14.71 -13.12
N VAL A 84 4.34 13.52 -12.65
CA VAL A 84 3.43 12.58 -11.99
C VAL A 84 2.82 13.21 -10.75
N LEU A 85 3.59 13.87 -9.89
CA LEU A 85 3.05 14.58 -8.72
C LEU A 85 2.00 15.64 -9.09
N LYS A 86 2.20 16.37 -10.21
CA LYS A 86 1.20 17.34 -10.72
C LYS A 86 -0.08 16.64 -11.18
N LEU A 87 0.04 15.49 -11.85
CA LEU A 87 -1.10 14.67 -12.26
C LEU A 87 -1.85 14.11 -11.04
N THR A 88 -1.14 13.66 -10.01
CA THR A 88 -1.72 13.23 -8.74
C THR A 88 -2.56 14.34 -8.12
N GLN A 89 -2.04 15.58 -8.08
CA GLN A 89 -2.80 16.73 -7.59
C GLN A 89 -4.03 17.04 -8.46
N ASN A 90 -3.92 16.88 -9.78
CA ASN A 90 -5.05 17.07 -10.69
C ASN A 90 -6.19 16.09 -10.38
N VAL A 91 -5.87 14.79 -10.24
CA VAL A 91 -6.86 13.77 -9.91
C VAL A 91 -7.49 14.01 -8.54
N ARG A 92 -6.72 14.47 -7.54
CA ARG A 92 -7.26 14.86 -6.23
C ARG A 92 -8.30 15.98 -6.36
N LYS A 93 -8.05 16.99 -7.21
CA LYS A 93 -9.01 18.07 -7.46
C LYS A 93 -10.29 17.55 -8.12
N VAL A 94 -10.16 16.70 -9.14
CA VAL A 94 -11.32 16.04 -9.77
C VAL A 94 -12.19 15.31 -8.74
N PHE A 95 -11.57 14.63 -7.77
CA PHE A 95 -12.28 13.95 -6.69
C PHE A 95 -12.98 14.92 -5.73
N THR A 96 -12.32 16.03 -5.35
CA THR A 96 -12.94 17.08 -4.55
C THR A 96 -14.12 17.73 -5.26
N GLU A 97 -13.99 18.02 -6.56
CA GLU A 97 -15.05 18.61 -7.38
C GLU A 97 -16.22 17.63 -7.59
N MET A 98 -15.92 16.33 -7.66
CA MET A 98 -16.92 15.27 -7.80
C MET A 98 -17.75 15.06 -6.52
N ASP A 99 -17.08 15.00 -5.37
CA ASP A 99 -17.74 14.79 -4.07
C ASP A 99 -16.81 15.26 -2.93
N GLU A 100 -17.00 16.49 -2.47
CA GLU A 100 -16.19 17.12 -1.42
C GLU A 100 -16.35 16.38 -0.08
N GLU A 101 -17.58 16.02 0.29
CA GLU A 101 -17.88 15.33 1.56
C GLU A 101 -17.20 13.95 1.60
N LEU A 102 -17.31 13.18 0.51
CA LEU A 102 -16.66 11.88 0.41
C LEU A 102 -15.13 12.01 0.40
N THR A 103 -14.59 13.07 -0.20
CA THR A 103 -13.15 13.36 -0.16
C THR A 103 -12.68 13.61 1.29
N LEU A 104 -13.40 14.45 2.04
CA LEU A 104 -13.11 14.70 3.45
C LEU A 104 -13.21 13.41 4.29
N ALA A 105 -14.24 12.60 4.07
CA ALA A 105 -14.39 11.32 4.74
C ALA A 105 -13.23 10.35 4.43
N CYS A 106 -12.71 10.36 3.19
CA CYS A 106 -11.53 9.57 2.83
C CYS A 106 -10.26 10.08 3.53
N GLN A 107 -10.10 11.40 3.64
CA GLN A 107 -8.98 12.02 4.35
C GLN A 107 -9.00 11.63 5.85
N CYS A 108 -10.12 11.80 6.54
CA CYS A 108 -10.25 11.44 7.95
C CYS A 108 -9.93 9.96 8.19
N ARG A 109 -10.49 9.06 7.38
CA ARG A 109 -10.23 7.62 7.52
C ARG A 109 -8.74 7.28 7.33
N LEU A 110 -8.05 7.91 6.38
CA LEU A 110 -6.61 7.67 6.19
C LEU A 110 -5.77 8.18 7.36
N GLU A 111 -6.15 9.29 7.99
CA GLU A 111 -5.49 9.83 9.18
C GLU A 111 -5.66 8.91 10.39
N GLU A 112 -6.86 8.37 10.58
CA GLU A 112 -7.16 7.36 11.61
C GLU A 112 -6.36 6.07 11.38
N GLU A 113 -6.36 5.53 10.15
CA GLU A 113 -5.58 4.35 9.77
C GLU A 113 -4.08 4.58 10.00
N THR A 114 -3.55 5.74 9.59
CA THR A 114 -2.14 6.10 9.78
C THR A 114 -1.80 6.19 11.26
N SER A 115 -2.65 6.79 12.08
CA SER A 115 -2.46 6.91 13.52
C SER A 115 -2.46 5.54 14.21
N HIS A 116 -3.37 4.65 13.80
CA HIS A 116 -3.41 3.27 14.29
C HIS A 116 -2.16 2.48 13.88
N LEU A 117 -1.70 2.61 12.63
CA LEU A 117 -0.47 1.98 12.15
C LEU A 117 0.76 2.48 12.91
N ASN A 118 0.85 3.77 13.21
CA ASN A 118 1.92 4.35 14.01
C ASN A 118 1.90 3.81 15.45
N PHE A 119 0.73 3.76 16.08
CA PHE A 119 0.57 3.19 17.42
C PHE A 119 1.00 1.72 17.48
N THR A 120 0.57 0.91 16.51
CA THR A 120 0.98 -0.51 16.43
C THR A 120 2.46 -0.68 16.11
N ALA A 121 3.07 0.21 15.33
CA ALA A 121 4.51 0.22 15.10
C ALA A 121 5.30 0.55 16.38
N GLU A 122 4.84 1.54 17.16
CA GLU A 122 5.48 1.91 18.42
C GLU A 122 5.40 0.78 19.46
N ARG A 123 4.24 0.12 19.57
CA ARG A 123 4.09 -1.07 20.42
C ARG A 123 5.05 -2.19 20.03
N ARG A 124 5.25 -2.41 18.72
CA ARG A 124 6.21 -3.40 18.21
C ARG A 124 7.64 -3.01 18.58
N LYS A 125 8.00 -1.74 18.44
CA LYS A 125 9.32 -1.21 18.80
C LYS A 125 9.63 -1.42 20.29
N VAL A 126 8.73 -1.01 21.18
CA VAL A 126 8.90 -1.21 22.65
C VAL A 126 9.02 -2.69 23.00
N THR A 127 8.23 -3.55 22.35
CA THR A 127 8.32 -5.01 22.56
C THR A 127 9.68 -5.54 22.13
N TRP A 128 10.19 -5.08 20.98
CA TRP A 128 11.50 -5.46 20.45
C TRP A 128 12.66 -5.01 21.36
N GLU A 129 12.63 -3.76 21.84
CA GLU A 129 13.65 -3.23 22.77
C GLU A 129 13.73 -4.05 24.08
N ARG A 130 12.58 -4.50 24.60
CA ARG A 130 12.53 -5.37 25.79
C ARG A 130 13.13 -6.75 25.51
N LEU A 131 12.92 -7.31 24.32
CA LEU A 131 13.52 -8.57 23.90
C LEU A 131 15.04 -8.44 23.75
N GLU A 132 15.53 -7.39 23.07
CA GLU A 132 16.96 -7.12 22.91
C GLU A 132 17.65 -6.92 24.26
N THR A 133 17.03 -6.17 25.15
CA THR A 133 17.51 -5.96 26.52
C THR A 133 17.64 -7.30 27.26
N SER A 134 16.59 -8.14 27.20
CA SER A 134 16.57 -9.44 27.87
C SER A 134 17.61 -10.42 27.29
N ALA A 135 17.80 -10.41 25.97
CA ALA A 135 18.81 -11.23 25.29
C ALA A 135 20.24 -10.78 25.62
N SER A 136 20.47 -9.47 25.74
CA SER A 136 21.77 -8.89 26.08
C SER A 136 22.25 -9.30 27.48
N PHE A 137 21.32 -9.51 28.43
CA PHE A 137 21.63 -9.99 29.77
C PHE A 137 21.88 -11.52 29.85
N GLN A 138 21.48 -12.30 28.85
CA GLN A 138 21.67 -13.76 28.83
C GLN A 138 23.01 -14.21 28.23
N ILE A 139 23.81 -13.31 27.65
CA ILE A 139 25.19 -13.59 27.24
C ILE A 139 26.10 -13.47 28.47
N THR A 140 25.89 -14.32 29.47
CA THR A 140 26.96 -14.70 30.39
C THR A 140 27.60 -15.95 29.81
N PRO A 141 28.92 -15.99 29.58
CA PRO A 141 29.57 -17.19 29.08
C PRO A 141 29.39 -18.27 30.16
N ILE A 142 28.44 -19.18 29.94
CA ILE A 142 28.36 -20.41 30.70
C ILE A 142 29.67 -21.12 30.37
N SER A 143 30.63 -21.09 31.29
CA SER A 143 31.79 -21.97 31.25
C SER A 143 31.26 -23.39 31.42
N ILE A 144 30.90 -24.01 30.30
CA ILE A 144 30.64 -25.44 30.25
C ILE A 144 32.00 -26.11 30.43
N SER A 145 32.40 -26.31 31.69
CA SER A 145 33.48 -27.22 32.03
C SER A 145 32.98 -28.64 31.77
N VAL A 146 33.10 -29.09 30.52
CA VAL A 146 32.95 -30.50 30.19
C VAL A 146 34.15 -31.23 30.79
N THR A 147 34.00 -31.74 32.01
CA THR A 147 34.89 -32.77 32.54
C THR A 147 34.59 -34.06 31.80
N VAL A 148 35.40 -34.35 30.78
CA VAL A 148 35.45 -35.67 30.15
C VAL A 148 36.20 -36.59 31.10
N GLU A 149 35.48 -37.46 31.83
CA GLU A 149 36.10 -38.61 32.49
C GLU A 149 36.54 -39.62 31.41
N PRO A 150 37.80 -40.10 31.42
CA PRO A 150 38.25 -41.09 30.47
C PRO A 150 37.72 -42.47 30.87
N ALA A 151 36.92 -43.08 30.00
CA ALA A 151 36.50 -44.46 30.16
C ALA A 151 37.73 -45.39 30.09
N THR A 152 37.99 -46.10 31.19
CA THR A 152 39.01 -47.14 31.28
C THR A 152 38.51 -48.37 30.52
N SER A 153 39.06 -48.62 29.34
CA SER A 153 38.86 -49.88 28.63
C SER A 153 39.56 -51.01 29.40
N ILE A 154 38.77 -51.92 29.96
CA ILE A 154 39.25 -53.19 30.51
C ILE A 154 39.56 -54.13 29.35
N LEU A 155 40.84 -54.50 29.24
CA LEU A 155 41.32 -55.64 28.46
C LEU A 155 40.85 -56.95 29.10
N ALA A 156 40.25 -57.84 28.31
CA ALA A 156 40.17 -59.26 28.65
C ALA A 156 40.25 -60.12 27.36
N CYS A 157 41.38 -60.84 27.30
CA CYS A 157 41.76 -62.04 26.52
C CYS A 157 41.06 -62.35 25.19
#